data_AF-A0AAU6R533-F1
#
_entry.id   AF-A0AAU6R533-F1
#
_cell.length_a   1.000
_cell.length_b   1.000
_cell.length_c   1.000
_cell.angle_alpha   90.00
_cell.angle_beta   90.00
_cell.angle_gamma   90.00
#
_symmetry.space_group_name_H-M   'P 1'
#
loop_
_entity.id
_entity.type
_entity.pdbx_description
1 polymer ?
#
loop_
_entity_poly.entity_id
_entity_poly.type
_entity_poly.pdbx_seq_one_letter_code
_entity_poly.pdbx_strand_id
1 'polypeptide(L)'
;MPAATETVQQAAVADFCYTPPPAAATARRILVKPNLGYPVGPPVTVGMPVLKAVLTGLRQVNPSAEILIVEGVCSPVSLSEIADRLGVRSLLDEGMQLLDADQLPQAQYPNHLPHPTRFDSLWAPQLLTEVDCRITVGTLKQTSLQSSPLISASLKNLYGLLPRDRYKARSSHSRGQLHRPSVPLVLRDVWGCIGHLFDGAVVDGSWRYVSPDWKPDRAKAGQWLGQVVWGEDPIAVDRQACRAAQFDEPEYLQTLAQFRQALGVN
;
A
#
# COMPACT_ATOMS: atom_id res chain seq x y z
N MET A 1 5.91 24.71 17.81
CA MET A 1 6.13 23.37 18.38
C MET A 1 7.04 22.62 17.41
N PRO A 2 8.07 21.91 17.87
CA PRO A 2 8.86 21.07 16.97
C PRO A 2 7.95 19.99 16.40
N ALA A 3 8.03 19.74 15.09
CA ALA A 3 7.33 18.64 14.45
C ALA A 3 7.67 17.34 15.21
N ALA A 4 6.66 16.57 15.60
CA ALA A 4 6.89 15.23 16.13
C ALA A 4 7.73 14.49 15.07
N THR A 5 8.94 14.08 15.42
CA THR A 5 9.80 13.31 14.53
C THR A 5 9.05 12.04 14.11
N GLU A 6 8.59 12.01 12.87
CA GLU A 6 7.98 10.85 12.21
C GLU A 6 8.92 9.65 12.42
N THR A 7 8.54 8.75 13.32
CA THR A 7 9.43 7.66 13.72
C THR A 7 9.26 6.52 12.74
N VAL A 8 10.06 6.54 11.67
CA VAL A 8 10.16 5.40 10.75
C VAL A 8 11.11 4.37 11.35
N GLN A 9 10.62 3.13 11.44
CA GLN A 9 11.35 1.98 11.93
C GLN A 9 11.80 1.11 10.75
N GLN A 10 12.94 0.44 10.93
CA GLN A 10 13.49 -0.50 9.96
C GLN A 10 14.14 -1.67 10.72
N ALA A 11 13.90 -2.89 10.24
CA ALA A 11 14.51 -4.09 10.80
C ALA A 11 14.77 -5.12 9.69
N ALA A 12 15.63 -6.09 10.01
CA ALA A 12 15.70 -7.29 9.20
C ALA A 12 14.38 -8.07 9.28
N VAL A 13 13.99 -8.79 8.22
CA VAL A 13 12.75 -9.60 8.19
C VAL A 13 12.72 -10.62 9.34
N ALA A 14 13.87 -11.17 9.72
CA ALA A 14 13.99 -12.12 10.82
C ALA A 14 13.72 -11.51 12.21
N ASP A 15 13.97 -10.21 12.35
CA ASP A 15 13.83 -9.45 13.60
C ASP A 15 12.61 -8.51 13.57
N PHE A 16 11.79 -8.60 12.52
CA PHE A 16 10.67 -7.70 12.31
C PHE A 16 9.54 -7.98 13.31
N CYS A 17 9.40 -7.08 14.28
CA CYS A 17 8.27 -7.01 15.20
C CYS A 17 7.45 -5.76 14.89
N TYR A 18 6.26 -5.94 14.31
CA TYR A 18 5.42 -4.81 13.94
C TYR A 18 4.89 -4.07 15.17
N THR A 19 5.10 -2.76 15.21
CA THR A 19 4.50 -1.84 16.18
C THR A 19 3.41 -1.02 15.48
N PRO A 20 2.11 -1.33 15.71
CA PRO A 20 1.01 -0.62 15.07
C PRO A 20 0.92 0.85 15.49
N PRO A 21 0.30 1.72 14.67
CA PRO A 21 0.01 3.09 15.06
C PRO A 21 -0.96 3.12 16.25
N PRO A 22 -0.95 4.20 17.07
CA PRO A 22 -1.82 4.34 18.25
C PRO A 22 -3.31 4.12 17.95
N ALA A 23 -3.79 4.55 16.78
CA ALA A 23 -5.17 4.37 16.34
C ALA A 23 -5.62 2.88 16.34
N ALA A 24 -4.70 1.94 16.12
CA ALA A 24 -5.03 0.51 16.12
C ALA A 24 -5.42 -0.02 17.51
N ALA A 25 -4.92 0.57 18.60
CA ALA A 25 -5.13 0.05 19.96
C ALA A 25 -6.57 0.19 20.45
N THR A 26 -7.33 1.15 19.93
CA THR A 26 -8.72 1.43 20.32
C THR A 26 -9.72 1.25 19.19
N ALA A 27 -9.26 0.95 17.98
CA ALA A 27 -10.09 0.70 16.81
C ALA A 27 -11.07 -0.45 17.05
N ARG A 28 -12.33 -0.28 16.66
CA ARG A 28 -13.27 -1.40 16.53
C ARG A 28 -13.01 -2.15 15.24
N ARG A 29 -12.71 -1.41 14.17
CA ARG A 29 -12.42 -1.95 12.84
C ARG A 29 -11.10 -1.43 12.31
N ILE A 30 -10.24 -2.35 11.88
CA ILE A 30 -8.93 -2.05 11.29
C ILE A 30 -8.93 -2.55 9.85
N LEU A 31 -8.67 -1.67 8.89
CA LEU A 31 -8.42 -2.05 7.50
C LEU A 31 -6.94 -2.33 7.30
N VAL A 32 -6.61 -3.48 6.73
CA VAL A 32 -5.26 -3.83 6.28
C VAL A 32 -5.29 -4.02 4.77
N LYS A 33 -4.53 -3.18 4.04
CA LYS A 33 -4.38 -3.25 2.59
C LYS A 33 -3.05 -3.89 2.23
N PRO A 34 -2.94 -5.23 2.12
CA PRO A 34 -1.72 -5.86 1.65
C PRO A 34 -1.54 -5.69 0.14
N ASN A 35 -0.33 -5.96 -0.37
CA ASN A 35 -0.08 -6.11 -1.79
C ASN A 35 -0.30 -7.57 -2.20
N LEU A 36 -1.52 -7.91 -2.62
CA LEU A 36 -1.93 -9.25 -3.07
C LEU A 36 -2.53 -9.22 -4.50
N GLY A 37 -2.17 -8.21 -5.29
CA GLY A 37 -2.80 -7.98 -6.60
C GLY A 37 -2.59 -9.09 -7.65
N TYR A 38 -1.71 -10.06 -7.41
CA TYR A 38 -1.34 -11.11 -8.37
C TYR A 38 -1.26 -12.49 -7.70
N PRO A 39 -1.52 -13.60 -8.43
CA PRO A 39 -1.36 -14.98 -7.95
C PRO A 39 0.12 -15.42 -7.97
N VAL A 40 1.04 -14.52 -7.63
CA VAL A 40 2.50 -14.75 -7.70
C VAL A 40 3.09 -14.30 -6.39
N GLY A 41 3.92 -15.14 -5.77
CA GLY A 41 4.54 -14.84 -4.49
C GLY A 41 5.57 -13.70 -4.51
N PRO A 42 6.26 -13.47 -3.40
CA PRO A 42 7.27 -12.43 -3.29
C PRO A 42 8.37 -12.55 -4.36
N PRO A 43 8.88 -11.42 -4.88
CA PRO A 43 8.58 -10.05 -4.46
C PRO A 43 7.34 -9.43 -5.13
N VAL A 44 6.58 -10.19 -5.93
CA VAL A 44 5.40 -9.69 -6.67
C VAL A 44 4.24 -9.37 -5.74
N THR A 45 4.15 -10.04 -4.61
CA THR A 45 3.23 -9.74 -3.50
C THR A 45 3.99 -9.69 -2.19
N VAL A 46 3.32 -9.24 -1.13
CA VAL A 46 3.90 -9.24 0.21
C VAL A 46 4.29 -10.65 0.64
N GLY A 47 5.41 -10.79 1.36
CA GLY A 47 5.82 -12.02 2.01
C GLY A 47 4.90 -12.40 3.15
N MET A 48 4.49 -13.66 3.20
CA MET A 48 3.64 -14.17 4.28
C MET A 48 4.26 -13.97 5.68
N PRO A 49 5.60 -14.07 5.90
CA PRO A 49 6.19 -13.72 7.18
C PRO A 49 5.93 -12.26 7.60
N VAL A 50 6.04 -11.31 6.66
CA VAL A 50 5.80 -9.88 6.91
C VAL A 50 4.30 -9.64 7.18
N LEU A 51 3.41 -10.18 6.34
CA LEU A 51 1.97 -10.05 6.55
C LEU A 51 1.53 -10.67 7.88
N LYS A 52 2.05 -11.85 8.24
CA LYS A 52 1.80 -12.51 9.52
C LYS A 52 2.24 -11.64 10.69
N ALA A 53 3.44 -11.07 10.64
CA ALA A 53 3.94 -10.19 11.68
C ALA A 53 3.07 -8.94 11.86
N VAL A 54 2.58 -8.34 10.77
CA VAL A 54 1.64 -7.22 10.83
C VAL A 54 0.32 -7.62 11.51
N LEU A 55 -0.31 -8.69 11.05
CA LEU A 55 -1.58 -9.16 11.61
C LEU A 55 -1.43 -9.57 13.09
N THR A 56 -0.30 -10.16 13.45
CA THR A 56 0.02 -10.55 14.83
C THR A 56 0.20 -9.32 15.71
N GLY A 57 0.96 -8.31 15.27
CA GLY A 57 1.14 -7.06 16.01
C GLY A 57 -0.19 -6.33 16.25
N LEU A 58 -1.07 -6.28 15.24
CA LEU A 58 -2.41 -5.69 15.38
C LEU A 58 -3.26 -6.45 16.42
N ARG A 59 -3.29 -7.79 16.36
CA ARG A 59 -4.04 -8.60 17.31
C ARG A 59 -3.48 -8.52 18.74
N GLN A 60 -2.16 -8.35 18.90
CA GLN A 60 -1.52 -8.19 20.21
C GLN A 60 -1.94 -6.89 20.90
N VAL A 61 -2.01 -5.78 20.16
CA VAL A 61 -2.41 -4.48 20.74
C VAL A 61 -3.91 -4.35 20.89
N ASN A 62 -4.69 -5.06 20.07
CA ASN A 62 -6.14 -5.02 20.10
C ASN A 62 -6.77 -6.41 19.84
N PRO A 63 -6.92 -7.24 20.89
CA PRO A 63 -7.44 -8.59 20.76
C PRO A 63 -8.86 -8.68 20.20
N SER A 64 -9.68 -7.63 20.38
CA SER A 64 -11.10 -7.62 20.02
C SER A 64 -11.44 -6.95 18.69
N ALA A 65 -10.48 -6.29 18.01
CA ALA A 65 -10.76 -5.60 16.76
C ALA A 65 -11.20 -6.57 15.65
N GLU A 66 -12.16 -6.14 14.85
CA GLU A 66 -12.43 -6.73 13.54
C GLU A 66 -11.34 -6.23 12.56
N ILE A 67 -10.60 -7.15 11.95
CA ILE A 67 -9.52 -6.83 11.02
C ILE A 67 -9.97 -7.21 9.59
N LEU A 68 -10.07 -6.21 8.74
CA LEU A 68 -10.55 -6.33 7.37
C LEU A 68 -9.34 -6.27 6.42
N ILE A 69 -8.97 -7.41 5.85
CA ILE A 69 -7.94 -7.53 4.84
C ILE A 69 -8.56 -7.21 3.48
N VAL A 70 -8.24 -6.05 2.92
CA VAL A 70 -8.89 -5.54 1.71
C VAL A 70 -7.89 -5.47 0.57
N GLU A 71 -8.21 -6.02 -0.60
CA GLU A 71 -7.40 -5.89 -1.83
C GLU A 71 -8.29 -5.92 -3.07
N GLY A 72 -7.90 -5.23 -4.13
CA GLY A 72 -8.48 -5.39 -5.45
C GLY A 72 -7.44 -5.92 -6.44
N VAL A 73 -7.76 -7.03 -7.09
CA VAL A 73 -6.78 -7.79 -7.87
C VAL A 73 -6.46 -7.15 -9.23
N CYS A 74 -5.28 -7.44 -9.75
CA CYS A 74 -4.81 -7.06 -11.10
C CYS A 74 -4.76 -8.27 -12.04
N SER A 75 -5.61 -9.27 -11.79
CA SER A 75 -5.56 -10.61 -12.37
C SER A 75 -6.96 -11.07 -12.81
N PRO A 76 -7.08 -12.02 -13.76
CA PRO A 76 -8.34 -12.69 -14.06
C PRO A 76 -8.82 -13.63 -12.94
N VAL A 77 -7.92 -14.08 -12.05
CA VAL A 77 -8.32 -14.89 -10.88
C VAL A 77 -8.83 -14.02 -9.74
N SER A 78 -9.75 -14.57 -8.95
CA SER A 78 -10.37 -13.86 -7.82
C SER A 78 -9.40 -13.62 -6.67
N LEU A 79 -9.69 -12.64 -5.80
CA LEU A 79 -8.92 -12.43 -4.57
C LEU A 79 -8.91 -13.68 -3.68
N SER A 80 -10.05 -14.36 -3.59
CA SER A 80 -10.21 -15.62 -2.87
C SER A 80 -9.19 -16.67 -3.33
N GLU A 81 -9.06 -16.87 -4.64
CA GLU A 81 -8.10 -17.82 -5.22
C GLU A 81 -6.64 -17.39 -5.01
N ILE A 82 -6.34 -16.09 -5.11
CA ILE A 82 -5.00 -15.57 -4.81
C ILE A 82 -4.64 -15.84 -3.35
N ALA A 83 -5.57 -15.60 -2.42
CA ALA A 83 -5.37 -15.86 -1.00
C ALA A 83 -5.10 -17.34 -0.70
N ASP A 84 -5.77 -18.26 -1.40
CA ASP A 84 -5.51 -19.70 -1.33
C ASP A 84 -4.10 -20.04 -1.81
N ARG A 85 -3.72 -19.56 -3.00
CA ARG A 85 -2.40 -19.85 -3.60
C ARG A 85 -1.23 -19.30 -2.79
N LEU A 86 -1.41 -18.13 -2.18
CA LEU A 86 -0.36 -17.46 -1.41
C LEU A 86 -0.33 -17.88 0.06
N GLY A 87 -1.31 -18.65 0.54
CA GLY A 87 -1.39 -19.09 1.93
C GLY A 87 -1.87 -17.99 2.89
N VAL A 88 -2.63 -17.00 2.41
CA VAL A 88 -3.16 -15.92 3.25
C VAL A 88 -4.18 -16.46 4.26
N ARG A 89 -4.98 -17.46 3.86
CA ARG A 89 -6.04 -18.01 4.73
C ARG A 89 -5.52 -18.62 6.02
N SER A 90 -4.31 -19.19 6.02
CA SER A 90 -3.72 -19.78 7.22
C SER A 90 -3.25 -18.73 8.23
N LEU A 91 -3.24 -17.45 7.84
CA LEU A 91 -2.91 -16.32 8.72
C LEU A 91 -4.15 -15.72 9.42
N LEU A 92 -5.36 -16.05 8.96
CA LEU A 92 -6.58 -15.42 9.44
C LEU A 92 -7.10 -16.10 10.70
N ASP A 93 -7.55 -15.31 11.68
CA ASP A 93 -8.32 -15.77 12.83
C ASP A 93 -9.82 -15.45 12.69
N GLU A 94 -10.62 -15.79 13.70
CA GLU A 94 -12.08 -15.59 13.70
C GLU A 94 -12.52 -14.11 13.60
N GLY A 95 -11.65 -13.17 13.97
CA GLY A 95 -11.88 -11.74 13.86
C GLY A 95 -11.31 -11.11 12.59
N MET A 96 -10.83 -11.92 11.64
CA MET A 96 -10.22 -11.47 10.39
C MET A 96 -11.05 -11.86 9.17
N GLN A 97 -11.25 -10.93 8.25
CA GLN A 97 -12.01 -11.16 7.01
C GLN A 97 -11.24 -10.67 5.78
N LEU A 98 -11.35 -11.43 4.69
CA LEU A 98 -10.79 -11.04 3.39
C LEU A 98 -11.89 -10.46 2.50
N LEU A 99 -11.72 -9.22 2.06
CA LEU A 99 -12.70 -8.46 1.27
C LEU A 99 -12.11 -8.02 -0.08
N ASP A 100 -12.85 -8.26 -1.16
CA ASP A 100 -12.48 -7.79 -2.51
C ASP A 100 -12.92 -6.34 -2.70
N ALA A 101 -11.95 -5.43 -2.87
CA ALA A 101 -12.19 -4.00 -3.02
C ALA A 101 -13.07 -3.67 -4.24
N ASP A 102 -13.05 -4.49 -5.29
CA ASP A 102 -13.90 -4.28 -6.46
C ASP A 102 -15.39 -4.57 -6.18
N GLN A 103 -15.70 -5.32 -5.10
CA GLN A 103 -17.06 -5.73 -4.73
C GLN A 103 -17.67 -4.87 -3.62
N LEU A 104 -16.87 -4.01 -2.97
CA LEU A 104 -17.34 -3.16 -1.88
C LEU A 104 -18.14 -1.96 -2.41
N PRO A 105 -19.10 -1.44 -1.61
CA PRO A 105 -19.73 -0.15 -1.87
C PRO A 105 -18.68 0.94 -2.05
N GLN A 106 -18.89 1.83 -3.02
CA GLN A 106 -17.92 2.84 -3.41
C GLN A 106 -18.42 4.23 -3.02
N ALA A 107 -17.52 5.06 -2.52
CA ALA A 107 -17.74 6.48 -2.29
C ALA A 107 -16.73 7.31 -3.09
N GLN A 108 -17.06 8.57 -3.31
CA GLN A 108 -16.18 9.54 -3.95
C GLN A 108 -15.40 10.30 -2.89
N TYR A 109 -14.09 10.37 -3.05
CA TYR A 109 -13.14 11.04 -2.18
C TYR A 109 -12.61 12.28 -2.89
N PRO A 110 -12.91 13.51 -2.42
CA PRO A 110 -12.38 14.72 -3.03
C PRO A 110 -10.86 14.80 -2.85
N ASN A 111 -10.17 15.39 -3.83
CA ASN A 111 -8.74 15.61 -3.75
C ASN A 111 -8.46 16.88 -2.92
N HIS A 112 -7.74 16.71 -1.81
CA HIS A 112 -7.38 17.82 -0.91
C HIS A 112 -6.14 18.60 -1.35
N LEU A 113 -5.49 18.21 -2.45
CA LEU A 113 -4.40 19.01 -3.01
C LEU A 113 -4.94 20.28 -3.69
N PRO A 114 -4.26 21.43 -3.55
CA PRO A 114 -4.70 22.69 -4.17
C PRO A 114 -4.69 22.64 -5.70
N HIS A 115 -3.81 21.82 -6.26
CA HIS A 115 -3.68 21.60 -7.70
C HIS A 115 -3.64 20.09 -7.98
N PRO A 116 -4.82 19.43 -8.07
CA PRO A 116 -4.94 18.07 -8.56
C PRO A 116 -4.24 17.92 -9.91
N THR A 117 -3.58 16.79 -10.13
CA THR A 117 -2.86 16.56 -11.38
C THR A 117 -3.78 16.10 -12.50
N ARG A 118 -4.67 15.15 -12.17
CA ARG A 118 -5.62 14.57 -13.11
C ARG A 118 -7.01 14.40 -12.50
N PHE A 119 -7.08 14.00 -11.24
CA PHE A 119 -8.33 13.63 -10.60
C PHE A 119 -8.66 14.62 -9.48
N ASP A 120 -9.70 15.42 -9.68
CA ASP A 120 -10.28 16.28 -8.63
C ASP A 120 -10.95 15.45 -7.51
N SER A 121 -11.20 14.18 -7.79
CA SER A 121 -11.69 13.19 -6.84
C SER A 121 -11.46 11.77 -7.34
N LEU A 122 -11.41 10.80 -6.44
CA LEU A 122 -11.32 9.38 -6.75
C LEU A 122 -12.45 8.59 -6.07
N TRP A 123 -13.07 7.69 -6.81
CA TRP A 123 -13.88 6.60 -6.26
C TRP A 123 -12.99 5.53 -5.62
N ALA A 124 -13.35 5.10 -4.41
CA ALA A 124 -12.72 4.02 -3.64
C ALA A 124 -13.77 3.38 -2.70
N PRO A 125 -13.47 2.27 -1.99
CA PRO A 125 -14.39 1.67 -1.03
C PRO A 125 -14.84 2.66 0.04
N GLN A 126 -16.15 2.81 0.21
CA GLN A 126 -16.77 3.59 1.28
C GLN A 126 -16.26 3.14 2.66
N LEU A 127 -15.92 1.85 2.77
CA LEU A 127 -15.29 1.24 3.94
C LEU A 127 -14.12 2.06 4.48
N LEU A 128 -13.36 2.76 3.62
CA LEU A 128 -12.28 3.60 4.11
C LEU A 128 -12.79 4.54 5.20
N THR A 129 -13.90 5.26 5.03
CA THR A 129 -14.44 6.20 6.04
C THR A 129 -15.17 5.56 7.21
N GLU A 130 -15.38 4.25 7.18
CA GLU A 130 -16.16 3.51 8.19
C GLU A 130 -15.28 2.77 9.20
N VAL A 131 -13.99 2.60 8.88
CA VAL A 131 -13.01 1.98 9.77
C VAL A 131 -12.30 3.03 10.64
N ASP A 132 -11.82 2.61 11.80
CA ASP A 132 -11.17 3.48 12.77
C ASP A 132 -9.65 3.58 12.55
N CYS A 133 -9.06 2.63 11.82
CA CYS A 133 -7.62 2.57 11.53
C CYS A 133 -7.36 1.90 10.16
N ARG A 134 -6.41 2.42 9.38
CA ARG A 134 -6.04 1.93 8.04
C ARG A 134 -4.54 1.75 7.91
N ILE A 135 -4.12 0.52 7.59
CA ILE A 135 -2.73 0.14 7.39
C ILE A 135 -2.51 -0.29 5.95
N THR A 136 -1.51 0.25 5.26
CA THR A 136 -1.07 -0.24 3.94
C THR A 136 0.17 -1.10 4.10
N VAL A 137 0.16 -2.31 3.54
CA VAL A 137 1.30 -3.25 3.56
C VAL A 137 1.75 -3.47 2.12
N GLY A 138 2.64 -2.58 1.66
CA GLY A 138 3.20 -2.57 0.32
C GLY A 138 4.43 -3.47 0.17
N THR A 139 4.87 -3.64 -1.06
CA THR A 139 6.11 -4.33 -1.43
C THR A 139 7.00 -3.38 -2.20
N LEU A 140 8.31 -3.41 -1.94
CA LEU A 140 9.25 -2.57 -2.64
C LEU A 140 9.62 -3.13 -4.01
N LYS A 141 9.35 -2.37 -5.08
CA LYS A 141 9.67 -2.75 -6.46
C LYS A 141 10.01 -1.53 -7.28
N GLN A 142 10.97 -1.65 -8.19
CA GLN A 142 11.14 -0.73 -9.30
C GLN A 142 10.67 -1.41 -10.60
N THR A 143 9.76 -0.77 -11.31
CA THR A 143 9.37 -1.13 -12.68
C THR A 143 9.80 -0.02 -13.63
N SER A 144 9.89 -0.29 -14.93
CA SER A 144 10.17 0.75 -15.94
C SER A 144 8.99 0.90 -16.88
N LEU A 145 8.52 2.14 -17.07
CA LEU A 145 7.54 2.48 -18.10
C LEU A 145 8.14 3.60 -18.95
N GLN A 146 8.31 3.35 -20.26
CA GLN A 146 8.94 4.30 -21.20
C GLN A 146 10.33 4.80 -20.72
N SER A 147 11.13 3.90 -20.15
CA SER A 147 12.47 4.18 -19.61
C SER A 147 12.51 5.07 -18.36
N SER A 148 11.37 5.45 -17.80
CA SER A 148 11.30 6.12 -16.50
C SER A 148 11.12 5.10 -15.36
N PRO A 149 11.95 5.15 -14.31
CA PRO A 149 11.79 4.28 -13.16
C PRO A 149 10.51 4.62 -12.40
N LEU A 150 9.82 3.59 -11.95
CA LEU A 150 8.61 3.68 -11.14
C LEU A 150 8.76 2.83 -9.90
N ILE A 151 8.73 3.48 -8.74
CA ILE A 151 8.73 2.80 -7.46
C ILE A 151 7.31 2.36 -7.09
N SER A 152 7.22 1.11 -6.65
CA SER A 152 6.07 0.55 -5.94
C SER A 152 6.48 0.38 -4.49
N ALA A 153 5.70 0.95 -3.59
CA ALA A 153 5.85 0.84 -2.15
C ALA A 153 4.44 1.01 -1.52
N SER A 154 4.31 1.70 -0.39
CA SER A 154 3.04 1.80 0.34
C SER A 154 1.98 2.65 -0.37
N LEU A 155 2.35 3.77 -1.02
CA LEU A 155 1.36 4.63 -1.72
C LEU A 155 0.86 4.02 -3.01
N LYS A 156 1.75 3.44 -3.83
CA LYS A 156 1.33 2.73 -5.05
C LYS A 156 0.48 1.51 -4.74
N ASN A 157 0.66 0.88 -3.57
CA ASN A 157 -0.16 -0.25 -3.13
C ASN A 157 -1.65 0.11 -2.99
N LEU A 158 -1.97 1.40 -2.77
CA LEU A 158 -3.35 1.89 -2.67
C LEU A 158 -4.11 1.80 -4.00
N TYR A 159 -3.43 1.64 -5.14
CA TYR A 159 -4.11 1.40 -6.42
C TYR A 159 -5.06 0.21 -6.35
N GLY A 160 -4.73 -0.82 -5.58
CA GLY A 160 -5.58 -1.98 -5.38
C GLY A 160 -6.96 -1.64 -4.82
N LEU A 161 -7.11 -0.52 -4.11
CA LEU A 161 -8.41 -0.07 -3.59
C LEU A 161 -9.26 0.64 -4.65
N LEU A 162 -8.68 1.08 -5.76
CA LEU A 162 -9.40 1.86 -6.76
C LEU A 162 -10.13 0.91 -7.73
N PRO A 163 -11.48 0.90 -7.79
CA PRO A 163 -12.24 -0.14 -8.51
C PRO A 163 -11.90 -0.25 -10.00
N ARG A 164 -11.62 -1.47 -10.48
CA ARG A 164 -11.25 -1.71 -11.88
C ARG A 164 -12.29 -1.19 -12.87
N ASP A 165 -13.58 -1.32 -12.56
CA ASP A 165 -14.63 -0.87 -13.47
C ASP A 165 -14.64 0.63 -13.75
N ARG A 166 -14.07 1.44 -12.87
CA ARG A 166 -13.93 2.89 -13.07
C ARG A 166 -12.60 3.27 -13.70
N TYR A 167 -11.53 2.55 -13.39
CA TYR A 167 -10.16 2.93 -13.77
C TYR A 167 -9.50 2.01 -14.80
N LYS A 168 -10.25 1.05 -15.37
CA LYS A 168 -9.78 0.24 -16.50
C LYS A 168 -9.54 1.08 -17.73
N ALA A 169 -8.54 0.68 -18.52
CA ALA A 169 -8.32 1.20 -19.85
C ALA A 169 -8.61 0.08 -20.86
N ARG A 170 -7.59 -0.41 -21.57
CA ARG A 170 -7.76 -1.50 -22.55
C ARG A 170 -8.01 -2.87 -21.92
N SER A 171 -7.51 -3.11 -20.72
CA SER A 171 -7.69 -4.38 -20.00
C SER A 171 -8.70 -4.19 -18.87
N SER A 172 -9.68 -5.10 -18.79
CA SER A 172 -10.64 -5.18 -17.68
C SER A 172 -9.99 -5.62 -16.37
N HIS A 173 -8.82 -6.23 -16.43
CA HIS A 173 -8.13 -6.76 -15.26
C HIS A 173 -7.14 -5.77 -14.63
N SER A 174 -6.93 -4.59 -15.23
CA SER A 174 -5.97 -3.61 -14.74
C SER A 174 -6.56 -2.22 -14.61
N ARG A 175 -5.89 -1.37 -13.84
CA ARG A 175 -6.29 0.03 -13.61
C ARG A 175 -5.51 0.95 -14.54
N GLY A 176 -5.57 0.66 -15.83
CA GLY A 176 -4.75 1.30 -16.85
C GLY A 176 -4.91 2.82 -16.94
N GLN A 177 -6.06 3.37 -16.51
CA GLN A 177 -6.23 4.82 -16.43
C GLN A 177 -5.27 5.43 -15.42
N LEU A 178 -4.97 4.80 -14.29
CA LEU A 178 -4.10 5.37 -13.26
C LEU A 178 -2.64 5.57 -13.71
N HIS A 179 -2.28 5.10 -14.90
CA HIS A 179 -0.94 5.25 -15.47
C HIS A 179 -0.77 6.49 -16.35
N ARG A 180 -1.78 7.37 -16.45
CA ARG A 180 -1.74 8.61 -17.25
C ARG A 180 -2.06 9.84 -16.39
N PRO A 181 -1.40 10.99 -16.56
CA PRO A 181 -0.31 11.25 -17.52
C PRO A 181 0.98 10.51 -17.18
N SER A 182 1.22 10.22 -15.90
CA SER A 182 2.23 9.28 -15.43
C SER A 182 1.84 8.75 -14.05
N VAL A 183 2.39 7.61 -13.63
CA VAL A 183 2.10 7.06 -12.29
C VAL A 183 2.56 7.99 -11.17
N PRO A 184 3.79 8.57 -11.17
CA PRO A 184 4.20 9.51 -10.12
C PRO A 184 3.25 10.70 -9.94
N LEU A 185 2.74 11.24 -11.06
CA LEU A 185 1.79 12.34 -11.05
C LEU A 185 0.42 11.92 -10.48
N VAL A 186 -0.09 10.75 -10.89
CA VAL A 186 -1.37 10.24 -10.34
C VAL A 186 -1.25 9.83 -8.88
N LEU A 187 -0.07 9.41 -8.40
CA LEU A 187 0.13 9.10 -6.98
C LEU A 187 -0.08 10.31 -6.08
N ARG A 188 0.14 11.53 -6.57
CA ARG A 188 -0.21 12.76 -5.84
C ARG A 188 -1.72 12.83 -5.59
N ASP A 189 -2.52 12.58 -6.62
CA ASP A 189 -3.99 12.58 -6.49
C ASP A 189 -4.48 11.46 -5.59
N VAL A 190 -3.87 10.27 -5.69
CA VAL A 190 -4.18 9.15 -4.79
C VAL A 190 -3.90 9.53 -3.33
N TRP A 191 -2.77 10.18 -3.05
CA TRP A 191 -2.50 10.68 -1.71
C TRP A 191 -3.54 11.72 -1.27
N GLY A 192 -3.81 12.70 -2.13
CA GLY A 192 -4.76 13.78 -1.87
C GLY A 192 -6.20 13.33 -1.68
N CYS A 193 -6.61 12.18 -2.24
CA CYS A 193 -7.96 11.63 -2.06
C CYS A 193 -8.06 10.61 -0.93
N ILE A 194 -7.12 9.65 -0.84
CA ILE A 194 -7.23 8.52 0.08
C ILE A 194 -5.95 8.19 0.86
N GLY A 195 -4.77 8.59 0.37
CA GLY A 195 -3.52 8.22 1.04
C GLY A 195 -3.30 8.92 2.37
N HIS A 196 -3.75 10.16 2.52
CA HIS A 196 -3.73 10.90 3.79
C HIS A 196 -4.66 10.29 4.87
N LEU A 197 -5.51 9.32 4.51
CA LEU A 197 -6.39 8.63 5.46
C LEU A 197 -5.68 7.48 6.19
N PHE A 198 -4.50 7.06 5.73
CA PHE A 198 -3.80 5.89 6.28
C PHE A 198 -2.99 6.26 7.52
N ASP A 199 -3.28 5.55 8.61
CA ASP A 199 -2.65 5.73 9.93
C ASP A 199 -1.30 5.03 10.04
N GLY A 200 -0.99 4.13 9.10
CA GLY A 200 0.29 3.45 9.08
C GLY A 200 0.62 2.79 7.75
N ALA A 201 1.92 2.65 7.52
CA ALA A 201 2.48 1.98 6.35
C ALA A 201 3.54 0.97 6.76
N VAL A 202 3.58 -0.13 6.02
CA VAL A 202 4.61 -1.16 6.06
C VAL A 202 5.05 -1.41 4.63
N VAL A 203 6.35 -1.44 4.39
CA VAL A 203 6.94 -1.81 3.10
C VAL A 203 7.80 -3.05 3.31
N ASP A 204 7.37 -4.15 2.70
CA ASP A 204 8.16 -5.35 2.54
C ASP A 204 9.28 -5.08 1.52
N GLY A 205 10.48 -4.86 2.06
CA GLY A 205 11.73 -4.70 1.33
C GLY A 205 12.58 -5.96 1.38
N SER A 206 11.99 -7.15 1.54
CA SER A 206 12.75 -8.42 1.55
C SER A 206 13.62 -8.58 0.31
N TRP A 207 13.15 -8.05 -0.82
CA TRP A 207 13.85 -8.08 -2.11
C TRP A 207 13.98 -6.69 -2.71
N ARG A 208 15.15 -6.40 -3.27
CA ARG A 208 15.35 -5.35 -4.26
C ARG A 208 14.93 -5.88 -5.62
N TYR A 209 13.66 -5.66 -5.98
CA TYR A 209 13.13 -6.08 -7.27
C TYR A 209 13.22 -4.96 -8.31
N VAL A 210 13.86 -5.24 -9.44
CA VAL A 210 13.88 -4.36 -10.62
C VAL A 210 13.33 -5.15 -11.80
N SER A 211 12.13 -4.81 -12.26
CA SER A 211 11.56 -5.39 -13.47
C SER A 211 12.23 -4.79 -14.71
N PRO A 212 12.51 -5.59 -15.76
CA PRO A 212 13.00 -5.07 -17.03
C PRO A 212 11.94 -4.20 -17.74
N ASP A 213 10.66 -4.34 -17.40
CA ASP A 213 9.56 -3.61 -18.03
C ASP A 213 8.50 -3.15 -17.01
N TRP A 214 7.31 -2.81 -17.50
CA TRP A 214 6.20 -2.32 -16.70
C TRP A 214 5.47 -3.43 -15.95
N LYS A 215 5.78 -4.70 -16.22
CA LYS A 215 5.10 -5.86 -15.63
C LYS A 215 5.84 -6.31 -14.38
N PRO A 216 5.23 -6.22 -13.19
CA PRO A 216 5.89 -6.52 -11.93
C PRO A 216 5.98 -8.02 -11.63
N ASP A 217 5.44 -8.88 -12.50
CA ASP A 217 5.23 -10.31 -12.28
C ASP A 217 6.11 -11.22 -13.17
N ARG A 218 7.09 -10.65 -13.87
CA ARG A 218 7.86 -11.36 -14.92
C ARG A 218 9.33 -11.62 -14.64
N ALA A 219 9.97 -10.83 -13.78
CA ALA A 219 11.39 -11.00 -13.48
C ALA A 219 11.64 -12.02 -12.36
N LYS A 220 12.85 -12.59 -12.33
CA LYS A 220 13.34 -13.43 -11.22
C LYS A 220 13.31 -12.63 -9.91
N ALA A 221 13.19 -13.33 -8.78
CA ALA A 221 13.36 -12.74 -7.45
C ALA A 221 14.69 -11.96 -7.48
N GLY A 222 14.62 -10.65 -7.22
CA GLY A 222 15.76 -9.73 -7.37
C GLY A 222 16.88 -10.00 -6.38
N GLN A 223 17.59 -8.97 -5.94
CA GLN A 223 18.60 -9.13 -4.87
C GLN A 223 17.89 -9.23 -3.50
N TRP A 224 18.26 -10.19 -2.66
CA TRP A 224 17.78 -10.24 -1.27
C TRP A 224 18.34 -9.06 -0.48
N LEU A 225 17.45 -8.25 0.11
CA LEU A 225 17.79 -7.18 1.06
C LEU A 225 17.44 -7.58 2.48
N GLY A 226 16.36 -8.37 2.65
CA GLY A 226 15.87 -8.84 3.93
C GLY A 226 15.45 -7.73 4.89
N GLN A 227 14.92 -6.61 4.38
CA GLN A 227 14.50 -5.47 5.19
C GLN A 227 12.98 -5.30 5.23
N VAL A 228 12.45 -4.80 6.34
CA VAL A 228 11.09 -4.28 6.45
C VAL A 228 11.17 -2.86 7.01
N VAL A 229 10.39 -1.95 6.44
CA VAL A 229 10.31 -0.54 6.86
C VAL A 229 8.87 -0.23 7.23
N TRP A 230 8.62 0.42 8.36
CA TRP A 230 7.26 0.78 8.78
C TRP A 230 7.22 2.05 9.63
N GLY A 231 6.04 2.62 9.76
CA GLY A 231 5.80 3.85 10.52
C GLY A 231 4.38 4.38 10.28
N GLU A 232 4.06 5.51 10.90
CA GLU A 232 2.74 6.14 10.81
C GLU A 232 2.56 6.89 9.49
N ASP A 233 3.61 7.53 8.97
CA ASP A 233 3.55 8.29 7.71
C ASP A 233 3.96 7.45 6.48
N PRO A 234 3.05 7.18 5.53
CA PRO A 234 3.37 6.48 4.30
C PRO A 234 4.45 7.15 3.44
N ILE A 235 4.57 8.48 3.47
CA ILE A 235 5.59 9.21 2.67
C ILE A 235 6.98 8.97 3.25
N ALA A 236 7.16 9.13 4.56
CA ALA A 236 8.42 8.87 5.24
C ALA A 236 8.83 7.38 5.13
N VAL A 237 7.86 6.46 5.23
CA VAL A 237 8.09 5.02 5.04
C VAL A 237 8.55 4.72 3.61
N ASP A 238 7.88 5.26 2.59
CA ASP A 238 8.29 5.06 1.19
C ASP A 238 9.68 5.64 0.91
N ARG A 239 10.00 6.82 1.47
CA ARG A 239 11.33 7.42 1.38
C ARG A 239 12.40 6.52 2.02
N GLN A 240 12.16 6.02 3.22
CA GLN A 240 13.10 5.13 3.90
C GLN A 240 13.27 3.81 3.16
N ALA A 241 12.20 3.25 2.60
CA ALA A 241 12.28 2.04 1.77
C ALA A 241 13.14 2.28 0.50
N CYS A 242 13.00 3.42 -0.17
CA CYS A 242 13.86 3.78 -1.30
C CYS A 242 15.34 3.87 -0.87
N ARG A 243 15.62 4.53 0.26
CA ARG A 243 16.98 4.63 0.83
C ARG A 243 17.57 3.25 1.13
N ALA A 244 16.81 2.38 1.79
CA ALA A 244 17.25 1.03 2.14
C ALA A 244 17.59 0.17 0.91
N ALA A 245 16.89 0.36 -0.21
CA ALA A 245 17.14 -0.36 -1.46
C ALA A 245 18.06 0.38 -2.44
N GLN A 246 18.60 1.54 -2.07
CA GLN A 246 19.43 2.38 -2.94
C GLN A 246 18.72 2.70 -4.26
N PHE A 247 17.43 3.03 -4.17
CA PHE A 247 16.67 3.60 -5.28
C PHE A 247 16.66 5.12 -5.16
N ASP A 248 16.68 5.81 -6.30
CA ASP A 248 16.49 7.25 -6.34
C ASP A 248 15.12 7.61 -5.74
N GLU A 249 15.09 8.64 -4.89
CA GLU A 249 13.83 9.10 -4.31
C GLU A 249 12.91 9.64 -5.42
N PRO A 250 11.69 9.10 -5.57
CA PRO A 250 10.74 9.62 -6.54
C PRO A 250 10.33 11.06 -6.24
N GLU A 251 10.29 11.91 -7.27
CA GLU A 251 9.91 13.33 -7.19
C GLU A 251 8.56 13.56 -6.49
N TYR A 252 7.59 12.65 -6.66
CA TYR A 252 6.28 12.78 -6.04
C TYR A 252 6.35 12.75 -4.51
N LEU A 253 7.32 12.05 -3.89
CA LEU A 253 7.49 12.03 -2.43
C LEU A 253 7.99 13.37 -1.89
N GLN A 254 8.88 14.05 -2.63
CA GLN A 254 9.36 15.40 -2.28
C GLN A 254 8.21 16.40 -2.37
N THR A 255 7.45 16.32 -3.47
CA THR A 255 6.29 17.19 -3.72
C THR A 255 5.23 17.04 -2.63
N LEU A 256 4.89 15.80 -2.25
CA LEU A 256 3.91 15.53 -1.20
C LEU A 256 4.38 15.98 0.19
N ALA A 257 5.67 15.82 0.51
CA ALA A 257 6.23 16.30 1.78
C ALA A 257 6.12 17.84 1.90
N GLN A 258 6.38 18.58 0.83
CA GLN A 258 6.20 20.04 0.79
C GLN A 258 4.73 20.44 1.00
N PHE A 259 3.79 19.71 0.40
CA PHE A 259 2.36 19.99 0.58
C PHE A 259 1.88 19.74 2.00
N ARG A 260 2.34 18.67 2.67
CA ARG A 260 2.00 18.41 4.08
C ARG A 260 2.44 19.54 4.99
N GLN A 261 3.68 20.03 4.80
CA GLN A 261 4.18 21.19 5.54
C GLN A 261 3.32 22.44 5.33
N ALA A 262 2.84 22.67 4.10
CA ALA A 262 1.99 23.82 3.79
C ALA A 262 0.56 23.69 4.37
N LEU A 263 0.03 22.48 4.51
CA LEU A 263 -1.31 22.20 5.03
C LEU A 263 -1.37 22.07 6.55
N GLY A 264 -0.22 22.03 7.24
CA GLY A 264 -0.17 21.81 8.69
C GLY A 264 -0.65 20.41 9.12
N VAL A 265 -0.64 19.45 8.18
CA VAL A 265 -1.01 18.06 8.43
C VAL A 265 0.28 17.29 8.71
N ASN A 266 0.50 16.97 9.99
CA ASN A 266 1.55 16.03 10.43
C ASN A 266 1.22 14.61 10.01
#